data_AF-A0A1V6XZH3-F1
#
_entry.id   AF-A0A1V6XZH3-F1
#
_cell.length_a   1.000
_cell.length_b   1.000
_cell.length_c   1.000
_cell.angle_alpha   90.00
_cell.angle_beta   90.00
_cell.angle_gamma   90.00
#
_symmetry.space_group_name_H-M   'P 1'
#
loop_
_entity.id
_entity.type
_entity.pdbx_description
1 polymer ?
#
loop_
_entity_poly.entity_id
_entity_poly.type
_entity_poly.pdbx_seq_one_letter_code
_entity_poly.pdbx_strand_id
1 'polypeptide(L)'
;MDTHSQISLQEERSWFRKGAPPDIPKTMHEVIKPGEIITTKKPTPTKWRVLEVLSEFEHQSGKEDGEQGSPSYAALKLLCEDAKDSNIEALMRIYLQIPYTSTEFMESTTRATQATKFKPLELEAHQALSKDKRTSVCTPTLLGYDELQQGQSGLVPGGFLTYVVYEFIQGFPLADYSGHATAFWKLPSAQRDLVRKAFKETILGMIGNVRRVGYWPSYASQSNLVWQPNTQNLFFVGFRSCRKVKETPWDETWLPLFEPIKAPPHSMRSGPGRYGDPSKWEY
;
A
#
# COMPACT_ATOMS: atom_id res chain seq x y z
N MET A 1 -13.34 25.19 -13.11
CA MET A 1 -14.03 23.90 -12.91
C MET A 1 -13.49 23.33 -11.61
N ASP A 2 -14.36 23.30 -10.62
CA ASP A 2 -14.02 23.49 -9.21
C ASP A 2 -13.40 22.28 -8.52
N THR A 3 -12.17 22.47 -8.03
CA THR A 3 -11.47 21.56 -7.10
C THR A 3 -12.21 21.40 -5.76
N HIS A 4 -13.07 22.36 -5.40
CA HIS A 4 -13.93 22.27 -4.22
C HIS A 4 -15.06 21.22 -4.36
N SER A 5 -15.51 20.91 -5.58
CA SER A 5 -16.60 19.95 -5.79
C SER A 5 -16.15 18.49 -5.65
N GLN A 6 -14.90 18.18 -6.00
CA GLN A 6 -14.35 16.82 -5.89
C GLN A 6 -13.99 16.44 -4.44
N ILE A 7 -13.52 17.40 -3.63
CA ILE A 7 -13.20 17.17 -2.21
C ILE A 7 -14.50 16.88 -1.42
N SER A 8 -15.57 17.63 -1.71
CA SER A 8 -16.89 17.49 -1.06
C SER A 8 -17.53 16.11 -1.25
N LEU A 9 -17.44 15.51 -2.45
CA LEU A 9 -18.05 14.21 -2.74
C LEU A 9 -17.28 13.04 -2.10
N GLN A 10 -15.97 13.20 -1.89
CA GLN A 10 -15.12 12.20 -1.25
C GLN A 10 -15.27 12.21 0.27
N GLU A 11 -15.67 13.35 0.86
CA GLU A 11 -16.03 13.48 2.28
C GLU A 11 -17.39 12.83 2.62
N GLU A 12 -18.33 12.74 1.66
CA GLU A 12 -19.66 12.12 1.85
C GLU A 12 -19.66 10.58 1.79
N ARG A 13 -18.58 9.93 1.34
CA ARG A 13 -18.47 8.47 1.22
C ARG A 13 -17.22 7.93 1.93
N SER A 14 -17.10 8.23 3.21
CA SER A 14 -16.06 7.64 4.04
C SER A 14 -16.64 6.58 4.98
N TRP A 15 -16.03 5.41 4.98
CA TRP A 15 -16.30 4.35 5.95
C TRP A 15 -15.63 4.63 7.32
N PHE A 16 -14.66 5.55 7.35
CA PHE A 16 -13.84 5.89 8.53
C PHE A 16 -14.08 7.31 9.09
N ARG A 17 -14.83 8.18 8.40
CA ARG A 17 -15.14 9.57 8.84
C ARG A 17 -16.65 9.85 8.86
N LYS A 18 -17.05 10.89 9.61
CA LYS A 18 -18.41 11.45 9.57
C LYS A 18 -18.75 11.86 8.14
N GLY A 19 -19.82 11.30 7.57
CA GLY A 19 -20.27 11.65 6.23
C GLY A 19 -21.26 10.68 5.59
N ALA A 20 -21.54 9.53 6.20
CA ALA A 20 -22.59 8.65 5.72
C ALA A 20 -23.93 9.40 5.50
N PRO A 21 -24.76 8.97 4.52
CA PRO A 21 -26.10 9.49 4.33
C PRO A 21 -26.84 9.58 5.68
N PRO A 22 -27.76 10.54 5.86
CA PRO A 22 -28.43 10.84 7.15
C PRO A 22 -29.07 9.63 7.86
N ASP A 23 -29.18 8.49 7.17
CA ASP A 23 -29.80 7.25 7.60
C ASP A 23 -28.83 6.19 8.17
N ILE A 24 -27.50 6.44 8.23
CA ILE A 24 -26.56 5.55 8.93
C ILE A 24 -26.45 5.95 10.41
N PRO A 25 -26.75 5.04 11.37
CA PRO A 25 -26.63 5.32 12.79
C PRO A 25 -25.20 5.74 13.18
N LYS A 26 -25.10 6.86 13.91
CA LYS A 26 -23.84 7.46 14.41
C LYS A 26 -22.94 6.51 15.25
N THR A 27 -23.41 5.31 15.56
CA THR A 27 -22.78 4.31 16.43
C THR A 27 -21.90 3.28 15.71
N MET A 28 -21.76 3.35 14.38
CA MET A 28 -21.04 2.34 13.57
C MET A 28 -19.60 2.72 13.16
N HIS A 29 -19.08 3.88 13.59
CA HIS A 29 -17.77 4.37 13.16
C HIS A 29 -16.79 4.49 14.33
N GLU A 30 -15.62 3.85 14.22
CA GLU A 30 -14.43 4.36 14.91
C GLU A 30 -13.94 5.57 14.11
N VAL A 31 -14.20 6.78 14.63
CA VAL A 31 -13.70 8.01 14.01
C VAL A 31 -12.23 8.16 14.33
N ILE A 32 -11.38 7.80 13.38
CA ILE A 32 -9.93 7.95 13.53
C ILE A 32 -9.53 9.37 13.17
N LYS A 33 -8.84 10.03 14.09
CA LYS A 33 -8.42 11.44 13.94
C LYS A 33 -6.97 11.67 14.38
N PRO A 34 -6.32 12.74 13.87
CA PRO A 34 -5.04 13.18 14.39
C PRO A 34 -5.03 13.33 15.92
N GLY A 35 -3.95 12.90 16.56
CA GLY A 35 -3.76 12.88 18.01
C GLY A 35 -4.22 11.60 18.72
N GLU A 36 -5.00 10.75 18.05
CA GLU A 36 -5.41 9.45 18.61
C GLU A 36 -4.23 8.48 18.74
N ILE A 37 -4.22 7.66 19.79
CA ILE A 37 -3.19 6.65 20.01
C ILE A 37 -3.79 5.26 19.76
N ILE A 38 -3.27 4.59 18.74
CA ILE A 38 -3.64 3.22 18.39
C ILE A 38 -2.56 2.27 18.91
N THR A 39 -2.97 1.18 19.55
CA THR A 39 -2.05 0.15 20.06
C THR A 39 -2.15 -1.10 19.19
N THR A 40 -1.03 -1.61 18.69
CA THR A 40 -0.96 -2.93 18.06
C THR A 40 -0.26 -3.92 18.98
N LYS A 41 -0.74 -5.16 19.08
CA LYS A 41 -0.22 -6.14 20.06
C LYS A 41 0.90 -7.03 19.51
N LYS A 42 0.97 -7.22 18.18
CA LYS A 42 1.95 -8.10 17.53
C LYS A 42 2.95 -7.30 16.70
N PRO A 43 4.21 -7.78 16.54
CA PRO A 43 4.80 -8.94 17.20
C PRO A 43 5.04 -8.70 18.70
N THR A 44 5.13 -7.43 19.11
CA THR A 44 5.11 -6.97 20.50
C THR A 44 4.25 -5.72 20.60
N PRO A 45 3.76 -5.34 21.79
CA PRO A 45 2.93 -4.16 21.95
C PRO A 45 3.64 -2.86 21.55
N THR A 46 3.09 -2.15 20.57
CA THR A 46 3.56 -0.83 20.12
C THR A 46 2.40 0.18 20.11
N LYS A 47 2.71 1.46 20.28
CA LYS A 47 1.72 2.54 20.39
C LYS A 47 2.04 3.63 19.36
N TRP A 48 1.05 3.97 18.55
CA TRP A 48 1.22 4.86 17.41
C TRP A 48 0.27 6.04 17.55
N ARG A 49 0.82 7.25 17.60
CA ARG A 49 0.04 8.48 17.60
C ARG A 49 -0.25 8.87 16.16
N VAL A 50 -1.51 9.04 15.80
CA VAL A 50 -1.92 9.45 14.46
C VAL A 50 -1.52 10.91 14.24
N LEU A 51 -0.78 11.16 13.16
CA LEU A 51 -0.39 12.50 12.71
C LEU A 51 -1.37 13.01 11.66
N GLU A 52 -1.64 12.18 10.66
CA GLU A 52 -2.45 12.56 9.50
C GLU A 52 -3.23 11.35 8.95
N VAL A 53 -4.42 11.62 8.41
CA VAL A 53 -5.20 10.64 7.66
C VAL A 53 -4.98 10.90 6.17
N LEU A 54 -4.21 10.04 5.51
CA LEU A 54 -3.67 10.28 4.17
C LEU A 54 -4.65 9.95 3.04
N SER A 55 -5.27 8.77 3.09
CA SER A 55 -6.13 8.30 1.99
C SER A 55 -7.05 7.17 2.45
N GLU A 56 -8.21 7.07 1.83
CA GLU A 56 -9.12 5.94 1.98
C GLU A 56 -9.31 5.22 0.64
N PHE A 57 -9.51 3.92 0.69
CA PHE A 57 -9.86 3.09 -0.45
C PHE A 57 -10.99 2.16 -0.06
N GLU A 58 -11.91 1.92 -0.98
CA GLU A 58 -12.97 0.92 -0.83
C GLU A 58 -12.92 -0.09 -1.97
N HIS A 59 -13.22 -1.34 -1.64
CA HIS A 59 -13.58 -2.40 -2.56
C HIS A 59 -14.88 -3.00 -2.04
N GLN A 60 -16.00 -2.55 -2.58
CA GLN A 60 -17.31 -3.12 -2.27
C GLN A 60 -17.74 -4.03 -3.41
N SER A 61 -18.26 -5.19 -3.05
CA SER A 61 -18.64 -6.26 -3.97
C SER A 61 -20.05 -6.76 -3.64
N GLY A 62 -20.68 -7.40 -4.61
CA GLY A 62 -21.93 -8.10 -4.39
C GLY A 62 -21.75 -9.36 -3.53
N LYS A 63 -22.86 -9.89 -3.03
CA LYS A 63 -22.87 -11.10 -2.19
C LYS A 63 -22.15 -12.29 -2.85
N GLU A 64 -22.39 -12.51 -4.14
CA GLU A 64 -21.81 -13.63 -4.90
C GLU A 64 -20.27 -13.58 -4.91
N ASP A 65 -19.68 -12.42 -5.26
CA ASP A 65 -18.22 -12.23 -5.26
C ASP A 65 -17.62 -12.38 -3.85
N GLY A 66 -18.34 -11.87 -2.84
CA GLY A 66 -17.97 -11.99 -1.43
C GLY A 66 -17.87 -13.46 -0.99
N GLU A 67 -18.88 -14.25 -1.31
CA GLU A 67 -18.94 -15.69 -1.02
C GLU A 67 -17.89 -16.50 -1.82
N GLN A 68 -17.46 -15.99 -2.98
CA GLN A 68 -16.36 -16.55 -3.78
C GLN A 68 -14.95 -16.17 -3.28
N GLY A 69 -14.85 -15.46 -2.15
CA GLY A 69 -13.58 -15.15 -1.49
C GLY A 69 -13.01 -13.76 -1.81
N SER A 70 -13.82 -12.86 -2.38
CA SER A 70 -13.50 -11.45 -2.59
C SER A 70 -14.31 -10.57 -1.62
N PRO A 71 -13.94 -10.53 -0.32
CA PRO A 71 -14.74 -9.81 0.66
C PRO A 71 -14.77 -8.31 0.37
N SER A 72 -15.90 -7.68 0.69
CA SER A 72 -16.00 -6.23 0.69
C SER A 72 -15.19 -5.63 1.83
N TYR A 73 -14.37 -4.62 1.55
CA TYR A 73 -13.58 -3.93 2.58
C TYR A 73 -13.29 -2.47 2.25
N ALA A 74 -13.06 -1.70 3.30
CA ALA A 74 -12.46 -0.38 3.24
C ALA A 74 -11.05 -0.41 3.87
N ALA A 75 -10.17 0.44 3.37
CA ALA A 75 -8.78 0.53 3.81
C ALA A 75 -8.38 2.00 4.05
N LEU A 76 -8.06 2.35 5.29
CA LEU A 76 -7.59 3.69 5.67
C LEU A 76 -6.06 3.70 5.78
N LYS A 77 -5.40 4.67 5.17
CA LYS A 77 -3.95 4.90 5.32
C LYS A 77 -3.71 6.12 6.20
N LEU A 78 -2.87 5.96 7.20
CA LEU A 78 -2.50 6.97 8.18
C LEU A 78 -0.98 7.20 8.16
N LEU A 79 -0.57 8.43 8.45
CA LEU A 79 0.77 8.74 8.94
C LEU A 79 0.72 8.79 10.45
N CYS A 80 1.65 8.10 11.10
CA CYS A 80 1.77 8.02 12.55
C CYS A 80 3.22 8.22 12.99
N GLU A 81 3.40 8.47 14.28
CA GLU A 81 4.69 8.36 14.96
C GLU A 81 4.59 7.41 16.14
N ASP A 82 5.73 6.88 16.60
CA ASP A 82 5.78 6.15 17.86
C ASP A 82 5.42 7.08 19.03
N ALA A 83 4.52 6.64 19.90
CA ALA A 83 4.02 7.46 21.00
C ALA A 83 5.07 7.73 22.10
N LYS A 84 6.21 7.05 22.08
CA LYS A 84 7.35 7.25 22.99
C LYS A 84 8.50 7.98 22.33
N ASP A 85 8.70 7.80 21.03
CA ASP A 85 9.77 8.45 20.26
C ASP A 85 9.24 9.06 18.96
N SER A 86 9.02 10.38 18.96
CA SER A 86 8.49 11.12 17.82
C SER A 86 9.44 11.16 16.61
N ASN A 87 10.68 10.66 16.73
CA ASN A 87 11.58 10.53 15.58
C ASN A 87 11.28 9.28 14.75
N ILE A 88 10.48 8.35 15.27
CA ILE A 88 10.10 7.11 14.57
C ILE A 88 8.74 7.32 13.92
N GLU A 89 8.74 7.57 12.62
CA GLU A 89 7.52 7.67 11.83
C GLU A 89 7.14 6.32 11.22
N ALA A 90 5.83 6.10 11.07
CA ALA A 90 5.26 4.90 10.50
C ALA A 90 4.05 5.22 9.64
N LEU A 91 3.80 4.36 8.66
CA LEU A 91 2.52 4.27 7.98
C LEU A 91 1.69 3.18 8.62
N MET A 92 0.42 3.48 8.88
CA MET A 92 -0.55 2.48 9.33
C MET A 92 -1.61 2.31 8.25
N ARG A 93 -1.94 1.06 7.93
CA ARG A 93 -3.13 0.72 7.15
C ARG A 93 -4.10 -0.08 7.99
N ILE A 94 -5.37 0.34 7.98
CA ILE A 94 -6.46 -0.31 8.68
C ILE A 94 -7.41 -0.88 7.63
N TYR A 95 -7.60 -2.19 7.66
CA TYR A 95 -8.54 -2.90 6.81
C TYR A 95 -9.78 -3.24 7.63
N LEU A 96 -10.93 -2.73 7.20
CA LEU A 96 -12.22 -2.92 7.85
C LEU A 96 -13.15 -3.65 6.87
N GLN A 97 -13.74 -4.77 7.29
CA GLN A 97 -14.78 -5.40 6.49
C GLN A 97 -16.01 -4.48 6.42
N ILE A 98 -16.50 -4.23 5.21
CA ILE A 98 -17.72 -3.45 4.98
C ILE A 98 -18.81 -4.37 4.42
N PRO A 99 -20.09 -3.97 4.50
CA PRO A 99 -21.19 -4.79 4.00
C PRO A 99 -21.12 -4.92 2.47
N TYR A 100 -21.67 -6.00 1.94
CA TYR A 100 -21.91 -6.12 0.51
C TYR A 100 -22.78 -4.99 0.00
N THR A 101 -22.63 -4.65 -1.28
CA THR A 101 -23.49 -3.65 -1.93
C THR A 101 -24.96 -4.03 -1.74
N SER A 102 -25.79 -3.02 -1.42
CA SER A 102 -27.24 -3.16 -1.14
C SER A 102 -27.59 -3.83 0.19
N THR A 103 -26.62 -4.07 1.07
CA THR A 103 -26.87 -4.64 2.40
C THR A 103 -26.45 -3.72 3.56
N GLU A 104 -25.95 -2.52 3.24
CA GLU A 104 -25.40 -1.53 4.17
C GLU A 104 -26.43 -1.16 5.25
N PHE A 105 -27.68 -0.99 4.83
CA PHE A 105 -28.79 -0.57 5.67
C PHE A 105 -29.64 -1.73 6.21
N MET A 106 -29.26 -2.99 5.95
CA MET A 106 -29.98 -4.14 6.50
C MET A 106 -29.75 -4.25 8.02
N GLU A 107 -30.52 -5.11 8.68
CA GLU A 107 -30.33 -5.37 10.11
C GLU A 107 -28.92 -5.85 10.40
N SER A 108 -28.41 -5.50 11.59
CA SER A 108 -27.06 -5.89 12.04
C SER A 108 -26.86 -7.41 12.00
N THR A 109 -27.90 -8.18 12.28
CA THR A 109 -27.92 -9.64 12.20
C THR A 109 -27.75 -10.14 10.77
N THR A 110 -28.36 -9.47 9.78
CA THR A 110 -28.17 -9.79 8.36
C THR A 110 -26.75 -9.49 7.92
N ARG A 111 -26.20 -8.33 8.28
CA ARG A 111 -24.81 -7.98 7.96
C ARG A 111 -23.81 -8.90 8.66
N ALA A 112 -24.08 -9.32 9.89
CA ALA A 112 -23.23 -10.25 10.62
C ALA A 112 -23.03 -11.59 9.88
N THR A 113 -24.02 -12.04 9.09
CA THR A 113 -23.87 -13.27 8.30
C THR A 113 -22.81 -13.16 7.19
N GLN A 114 -22.38 -11.95 6.86
CA GLN A 114 -21.35 -11.67 5.85
C GLN A 114 -19.94 -11.74 6.43
N ALA A 115 -19.80 -11.78 7.76
CA ALA A 115 -18.52 -11.82 8.44
C ALA A 115 -17.64 -12.97 7.92
N THR A 116 -16.42 -12.64 7.51
CA THR A 116 -15.47 -13.65 7.03
C THR A 116 -14.09 -13.46 7.64
N LYS A 117 -13.29 -14.52 7.60
CA LYS A 117 -11.88 -14.45 7.93
C LYS A 117 -11.12 -14.00 6.70
N PHE A 118 -10.44 -12.87 6.80
CA PHE A 118 -9.60 -12.34 5.75
C PHE A 118 -8.30 -11.83 6.34
N LYS A 119 -7.20 -12.17 5.68
CA LYS A 119 -5.89 -11.61 5.98
C LYS A 119 -5.41 -10.83 4.74
N PRO A 120 -5.22 -9.51 4.85
CA PRO A 120 -4.72 -8.73 3.73
C PRO A 120 -3.37 -9.26 3.24
N LEU A 121 -3.21 -9.42 1.92
CA LEU A 121 -1.94 -9.83 1.32
C LEU A 121 -0.79 -8.87 1.68
N GLU A 122 -1.09 -7.59 1.90
CA GLU A 122 -0.10 -6.62 2.38
C GLU A 122 0.50 -7.02 3.74
N LEU A 123 -0.33 -7.47 4.69
CA LEU A 123 0.18 -7.94 5.99
C LEU A 123 1.09 -9.16 5.81
N GLU A 124 0.68 -10.12 4.97
CA GLU A 124 1.53 -11.28 4.68
C GLU A 124 2.86 -10.87 4.03
N ALA A 125 2.82 -9.93 3.08
CA ALA A 125 3.99 -9.42 2.39
C ALA A 125 4.95 -8.75 3.38
N HIS A 126 4.49 -7.83 4.22
CA HIS A 126 5.34 -7.18 5.22
C HIS A 126 5.89 -8.18 6.25
N GLN A 127 5.10 -9.19 6.65
CA GLN A 127 5.59 -10.26 7.53
C GLN A 127 6.72 -11.07 6.89
N ALA A 128 6.63 -11.36 5.59
CA ALA A 128 7.63 -12.14 4.88
C ALA A 128 8.88 -11.30 4.55
N LEU A 129 8.69 -10.10 4.03
CA LEU A 129 9.75 -9.17 3.62
C LEU A 129 10.60 -8.69 4.82
N SER A 130 9.99 -8.46 5.98
CA SER A 130 10.71 -8.01 7.17
C SER A 130 11.55 -9.12 7.82
N LYS A 131 11.18 -10.40 7.61
CA LYS A 131 11.90 -11.55 8.18
C LYS A 131 13.13 -11.93 7.36
N ASP A 132 13.13 -11.66 6.05
CA ASP A 132 14.28 -11.97 5.19
C ASP A 132 15.31 -10.83 5.22
N LYS A 133 16.57 -11.18 5.51
CA LYS A 133 17.68 -10.23 5.67
C LYS A 133 18.02 -9.45 4.40
N ARG A 134 17.64 -9.95 3.22
CA ARG A 134 17.97 -9.31 1.93
C ARG A 134 16.85 -8.40 1.45
N THR A 135 15.59 -8.66 1.82
CA THR A 135 14.48 -7.74 1.52
C THR A 135 14.32 -6.65 2.56
N SER A 136 14.58 -6.93 3.83
CA SER A 136 14.45 -5.94 4.91
C SER A 136 15.35 -4.70 4.75
N VAL A 137 16.45 -4.81 4.00
CA VAL A 137 17.34 -3.65 3.71
C VAL A 137 16.79 -2.72 2.63
N CYS A 138 15.77 -3.12 1.88
CA CYS A 138 15.24 -2.37 0.74
C CYS A 138 13.71 -2.37 0.65
N THR A 139 13.02 -2.76 1.72
CA THR A 139 11.55 -2.68 1.84
C THR A 139 11.17 -2.21 3.24
N PRO A 140 10.02 -1.53 3.41
CA PRO A 140 9.59 -1.08 4.73
C PRO A 140 9.43 -2.23 5.72
N THR A 141 10.03 -2.05 6.88
CA THR A 141 9.94 -3.00 8.00
C THR A 141 8.54 -3.00 8.60
N LEU A 142 8.02 -4.18 8.94
CA LEU A 142 6.80 -4.32 9.74
C LEU A 142 7.08 -3.96 11.20
N LEU A 143 6.41 -2.93 11.70
CA LEU A 143 6.61 -2.39 13.04
C LEU A 143 5.54 -2.87 14.04
N GLY A 144 4.34 -3.18 13.54
CA GLY A 144 3.24 -3.65 14.38
C GLY A 144 2.06 -4.13 13.54
N TYR A 145 1.22 -5.00 14.09
CA TYR A 145 -0.03 -5.41 13.47
C TYR A 145 -1.00 -5.99 14.51
N ASP A 146 -2.28 -6.02 14.13
CA ASP A 146 -3.32 -6.78 14.82
C ASP A 146 -4.32 -7.34 13.81
N GLU A 147 -4.86 -8.51 14.14
CA GLU A 147 -5.92 -9.18 13.37
C GLU A 147 -7.10 -9.38 14.34
N LEU A 148 -8.10 -8.51 14.25
CA LEU A 148 -9.25 -8.44 15.16
C LEU A 148 -10.56 -8.75 14.42
N GLN A 149 -11.62 -8.85 15.20
CA GLN A 149 -13.00 -8.91 14.71
C GLN A 149 -13.76 -7.68 15.19
N GLN A 150 -14.68 -7.20 14.35
CA GLN A 150 -15.59 -6.12 14.68
C GLN A 150 -16.56 -6.54 15.78
N GLY A 151 -16.86 -5.60 16.69
CA GLY A 151 -17.87 -5.78 17.73
C GLY A 151 -19.31 -5.81 17.18
N GLN A 152 -20.29 -5.95 18.08
CA GLN A 152 -21.71 -6.04 17.71
C GLN A 152 -22.27 -4.79 17.02
N SER A 153 -21.65 -3.63 17.25
CA SER A 153 -22.00 -2.36 16.60
C SER A 153 -21.20 -2.07 15.32
N GLY A 154 -20.34 -3.00 14.88
CA GLY A 154 -19.55 -2.83 13.67
C GLY A 154 -20.41 -2.80 12.40
N LEU A 155 -19.80 -2.34 11.31
CA LEU A 155 -20.44 -2.35 9.99
C LEU A 155 -20.81 -3.78 9.58
N VAL A 156 -19.90 -4.72 9.83
CA VAL A 156 -20.14 -6.16 9.69
C VAL A 156 -19.79 -6.79 11.04
N PRO A 157 -20.77 -6.99 11.95
CA PRO A 157 -20.50 -7.59 13.25
C PRO A 157 -19.81 -8.96 13.12
N GLY A 158 -18.69 -9.14 13.82
CA GLY A 158 -17.84 -10.34 13.69
C GLY A 158 -16.95 -10.38 12.45
N GLY A 159 -17.09 -9.43 11.52
CA GLY A 159 -16.24 -9.26 10.34
C GLY A 159 -14.83 -8.84 10.73
N PHE A 160 -13.88 -8.92 9.80
CA PHE A 160 -12.49 -8.62 10.11
C PHE A 160 -12.21 -7.13 10.33
N LEU A 161 -11.19 -6.87 11.16
CA LEU A 161 -10.56 -5.57 11.37
C LEU A 161 -9.06 -5.79 11.56
N THR A 162 -8.23 -5.38 10.60
CA THR A 162 -6.79 -5.64 10.60
C THR A 162 -6.01 -4.33 10.58
N TYR A 163 -5.05 -4.19 11.50
CA TYR A 163 -4.10 -3.08 11.54
C TYR A 163 -2.75 -3.56 11.03
N VAL A 164 -2.11 -2.80 10.15
CA VAL A 164 -0.77 -3.09 9.62
C VAL A 164 0.06 -1.81 9.74
N VAL A 165 1.08 -1.83 10.58
CA VAL A 165 1.98 -0.70 10.80
C VAL A 165 3.36 -1.05 10.26
N TYR A 166 3.84 -0.22 9.36
CA TYR A 166 5.12 -0.42 8.67
C TYR A 166 5.87 0.89 8.57
N GLU A 167 7.19 0.77 8.43
CA GLU A 167 8.13 1.87 8.38
C GLU A 167 7.75 2.93 7.34
N PHE A 168 7.80 4.19 7.75
CA PHE A 168 7.76 5.30 6.81
C PHE A 168 9.18 5.59 6.31
N ILE A 169 9.41 5.39 5.01
CA ILE A 169 10.71 5.66 4.40
C ILE A 169 10.82 7.16 4.12
N GLN A 170 11.55 7.88 4.97
CA GLN A 170 11.91 9.28 4.75
C GLN A 170 12.88 9.38 3.57
N GLY A 171 12.39 9.74 2.40
CA GLY A 171 13.17 9.87 1.19
C GLY A 171 12.39 10.55 0.06
N PHE A 172 12.98 10.57 -1.12
CA PHE A 172 12.41 11.18 -2.31
C PHE A 172 11.72 10.12 -3.16
N PRO A 173 10.38 10.15 -3.30
CA PRO A 173 9.69 9.35 -4.29
C PRO A 173 10.24 9.67 -5.67
N LEU A 174 10.59 8.64 -6.45
CA LEU A 174 11.19 8.83 -7.77
C LEU A 174 10.16 9.12 -8.87
N ALA A 175 8.89 8.82 -8.62
CA ALA A 175 7.77 9.24 -9.48
C ALA A 175 7.13 10.54 -8.99
N ASP A 176 6.49 11.24 -9.91
CA ASP A 176 5.52 12.28 -9.59
C ASP A 176 4.11 11.73 -9.36
N TYR A 177 3.15 12.64 -9.16
CA TYR A 177 1.73 12.29 -8.95
C TYR A 177 1.08 11.60 -10.15
N SER A 178 1.66 11.69 -11.35
CA SER A 178 1.19 10.98 -12.54
C SER A 178 1.78 9.58 -12.68
N GLY A 179 2.71 9.20 -11.79
CA GLY A 179 3.38 7.90 -11.80
C GLY A 179 4.61 7.84 -12.69
N HIS A 180 5.00 8.95 -13.32
CA HIS A 180 6.16 9.05 -14.20
C HIS A 180 7.40 9.53 -13.45
N ALA A 181 8.60 9.16 -13.93
CA ALA A 181 9.87 9.43 -13.27
C ALA A 181 10.35 10.90 -13.37
N THR A 182 9.43 11.87 -13.48
CA THR A 182 9.81 13.28 -13.69
C THR A 182 10.63 13.84 -12.53
N ALA A 183 10.39 13.37 -11.29
CA ALA A 183 11.19 13.73 -10.13
C ALA A 183 12.64 13.23 -10.25
N PHE A 184 12.82 11.98 -10.68
CA PHE A 184 14.14 11.42 -10.98
C PHE A 184 14.89 12.22 -12.06
N TRP A 185 14.22 12.55 -13.18
CA TRP A 185 14.86 13.24 -14.29
C TRP A 185 15.27 14.68 -13.98
N LYS A 186 14.67 15.30 -12.97
CA LYS A 186 15.04 16.63 -12.44
C LYS A 186 16.31 16.61 -11.57
N LEU A 187 16.79 15.43 -11.15
CA LEU A 187 18.03 15.32 -10.37
C LEU A 187 19.27 15.65 -11.24
N PRO A 188 20.35 16.18 -10.65
CA PRO A 188 21.64 16.34 -11.32
C PRO A 188 22.16 15.01 -11.87
N SER A 189 22.89 15.03 -12.98
CA SER A 189 23.37 13.80 -13.66
C SER A 189 24.08 12.84 -12.71
N ALA A 190 25.01 13.35 -11.89
CA ALA A 190 25.75 12.53 -10.92
C ALA A 190 24.83 11.84 -9.89
N GLN A 191 23.74 12.50 -9.47
CA GLN A 191 22.76 11.87 -8.57
C GLN A 191 21.91 10.82 -9.29
N ARG A 192 21.55 11.05 -10.55
CA ARG A 192 20.84 10.05 -11.36
C ARG A 192 21.68 8.79 -11.55
N ASP A 193 22.99 8.92 -11.73
CA ASP A 193 23.90 7.77 -11.84
C ASP A 193 23.98 6.96 -10.54
N LEU A 194 24.00 7.63 -9.39
CA LEU A 194 23.90 6.96 -8.08
C LEU A 194 22.57 6.22 -7.93
N VAL A 195 21.46 6.86 -8.27
CA VAL A 195 20.13 6.24 -8.23
C VAL A 195 20.03 5.04 -9.18
N ARG A 196 20.58 5.12 -10.40
CA ARG A 196 20.60 4.00 -11.35
C ARG A 196 21.41 2.82 -10.83
N LYS A 197 22.57 3.10 -10.22
CA LYS A 197 23.40 2.06 -9.60
C LYS A 197 22.63 1.37 -8.47
N ALA A 198 22.07 2.15 -7.54
CA ALA A 198 21.27 1.61 -6.44
C ALA A 198 20.04 0.85 -6.94
N PHE A 199 19.37 1.37 -7.98
CA PHE A 199 18.23 0.69 -8.59
C PHE A 199 18.60 -0.68 -9.13
N LYS A 200 19.71 -0.80 -9.87
CA LYS A 200 20.18 -2.08 -10.40
C LYS A 200 20.48 -3.08 -9.27
N GLU A 201 21.13 -2.64 -8.21
CA GLU A 201 21.44 -3.47 -7.04
C GLU A 201 20.14 -3.91 -6.32
N THR A 202 19.24 -2.96 -6.05
CA THR A 202 17.99 -3.22 -5.33
C THR A 202 17.04 -4.10 -6.13
N ILE A 203 16.86 -3.87 -7.44
CA ILE A 203 15.92 -4.66 -8.26
C ILE A 203 16.41 -6.10 -8.43
N LEU A 204 17.72 -6.31 -8.61
CA LEU A 204 18.31 -7.65 -8.65
C LEU A 204 18.17 -8.36 -7.30
N GLY A 205 18.35 -7.63 -6.20
CA GLY A 205 18.07 -8.09 -4.85
C GLY A 205 16.61 -8.55 -4.71
N MET A 206 15.65 -7.67 -5.03
CA MET A 206 14.23 -7.93 -4.93
C MET A 206 13.78 -9.13 -5.78
N ILE A 207 14.27 -9.26 -7.01
CA ILE A 207 13.93 -10.40 -7.88
C ILE A 207 14.57 -11.69 -7.38
N GLY A 208 15.83 -11.64 -6.97
CA GLY A 208 16.49 -12.77 -6.31
C GLY A 208 15.78 -13.18 -5.02
N ASN A 209 15.01 -12.28 -4.41
CA ASN A 209 14.19 -12.52 -3.25
C ASN A 209 12.75 -12.96 -3.60
N VAL A 210 12.19 -12.61 -4.77
CA VAL A 210 10.89 -13.15 -5.24
C VAL A 210 10.88 -14.67 -5.20
N ARG A 211 11.99 -15.31 -5.60
CA ARG A 211 12.14 -16.79 -5.54
C ARG A 211 12.06 -17.37 -4.11
N ARG A 212 12.31 -16.56 -3.07
CA ARG A 212 12.38 -16.99 -1.67
C ARG A 212 11.20 -16.52 -0.84
N VAL A 213 10.89 -15.24 -0.95
CA VAL A 213 9.86 -14.54 -0.15
C VAL A 213 8.50 -14.57 -0.84
N GLY A 214 8.47 -14.56 -2.19
CA GLY A 214 7.26 -14.83 -2.96
C GLY A 214 6.26 -13.68 -3.12
N TYR A 215 6.65 -12.43 -2.85
CA TYR A 215 5.76 -11.25 -3.00
C TYR A 215 6.35 -10.20 -3.95
N TRP A 216 5.47 -9.61 -4.78
CA TRP A 216 5.81 -8.55 -5.72
C TRP A 216 4.69 -7.50 -5.81
N PRO A 217 4.98 -6.20 -5.91
CA PRO A 217 3.95 -5.18 -6.16
C PRO A 217 3.28 -5.41 -7.53
N SER A 218 1.95 -5.52 -7.60
CA SER A 218 1.26 -5.89 -8.85
C SER A 218 1.42 -4.85 -9.97
N TYR A 219 1.56 -3.58 -9.59
CA TYR A 219 1.75 -2.44 -10.50
C TYR A 219 3.13 -1.82 -10.30
N ALA A 220 4.15 -2.66 -10.09
CA ALA A 220 5.51 -2.19 -9.83
C ALA A 220 5.97 -1.21 -10.93
N SER A 221 6.18 0.03 -10.53
CA SER A 221 6.68 1.11 -11.37
C SER A 221 7.56 2.04 -10.54
N GLN A 222 8.00 3.16 -11.12
CA GLN A 222 8.76 4.17 -10.39
C GLN A 222 7.99 4.75 -9.19
N SER A 223 6.66 4.67 -9.20
CA SER A 223 5.81 5.08 -8.06
C SER A 223 6.02 4.23 -6.80
N ASN A 224 6.65 3.06 -6.95
CA ASN A 224 7.01 2.17 -5.86
C ASN A 224 8.43 2.38 -5.36
N LEU A 225 9.15 3.41 -5.80
CA LEU A 225 10.55 3.63 -5.41
C LEU A 225 10.74 4.91 -4.63
N VAL A 226 11.42 4.78 -3.49
CA VAL A 226 11.83 5.91 -2.63
C VAL A 226 13.35 5.90 -2.50
N TRP A 227 13.98 7.01 -2.86
CA TRP A 227 15.43 7.23 -2.78
C TRP A 227 15.80 7.95 -1.48
N GLN A 228 16.78 7.41 -0.75
CA GLN A 228 17.35 8.04 0.42
C GLN A 228 18.77 8.54 0.12
N PRO A 229 19.00 9.85 -0.10
CA PRO A 229 20.31 10.34 -0.50
C PRO A 229 21.40 10.17 0.56
N ASN A 230 21.03 10.27 1.84
CA ASN A 230 21.98 10.20 2.96
C ASN A 230 22.64 8.83 3.05
N THR A 231 21.86 7.76 2.84
CA THR A 231 22.32 6.37 2.91
C THR A 231 22.63 5.79 1.53
N GLN A 232 22.26 6.51 0.46
CA GLN A 232 22.29 6.05 -0.93
C GLN A 232 21.52 4.74 -1.15
N ASN A 233 20.45 4.54 -0.38
CA ASN A 233 19.59 3.37 -0.47
C ASN A 233 18.33 3.66 -1.28
N LEU A 234 17.86 2.65 -2.00
CA LEU A 234 16.60 2.69 -2.71
C LEU A 234 15.65 1.63 -2.15
N PHE A 235 14.43 2.06 -1.82
CA PHE A 235 13.41 1.21 -1.22
C PHE A 235 12.26 0.95 -2.18
N PHE A 236 11.82 -0.31 -2.23
CA PHE A 236 10.54 -0.69 -2.81
C PHE A 236 9.43 -0.49 -1.78
N VAL A 237 8.40 0.27 -2.12
CA VAL A 237 7.24 0.59 -1.28
C VAL A 237 5.92 0.26 -1.99
N GLY A 238 4.79 0.40 -1.29
CA GLY A 238 3.46 0.28 -1.91
C GLY A 238 2.98 -1.16 -2.10
N PHE A 239 3.07 -1.98 -1.05
CA PHE A 239 2.67 -3.39 -1.09
C PHE A 239 1.16 -3.66 -0.87
N ARG A 240 0.31 -2.61 -0.83
CA ARG A 240 -1.16 -2.73 -0.72
C ARG A 240 -1.74 -3.73 -1.72
N SER A 241 -1.33 -3.57 -2.97
CA SER A 241 -1.76 -4.35 -4.12
C SER A 241 -0.63 -5.26 -4.57
N CYS A 242 -0.01 -5.99 -3.65
CA CYS A 242 0.98 -7.01 -3.97
C CYS A 242 0.30 -8.31 -4.45
N ARG A 243 1.10 -9.18 -5.06
CA ARG A 243 0.69 -10.51 -5.49
C ARG A 243 1.72 -11.55 -5.08
N LYS A 244 1.25 -12.77 -4.86
CA LYS A 244 2.11 -13.94 -4.70
C LYS A 244 2.72 -14.30 -6.04
N VAL A 245 4.03 -14.50 -6.07
CA VAL A 245 4.80 -14.85 -7.25
C VAL A 245 5.67 -16.06 -6.92
N LYS A 246 5.66 -17.08 -7.78
CA LYS A 246 6.46 -18.30 -7.57
C LYS A 246 7.90 -18.06 -7.99
N GLU A 247 8.08 -17.64 -9.24
CA GLU A 247 9.37 -17.21 -9.79
C GLU A 247 9.10 -16.20 -10.91
N THR A 248 9.89 -15.14 -10.97
CA THR A 248 9.90 -14.25 -12.13
C THR A 248 11.35 -14.08 -12.54
N PRO A 249 11.78 -14.64 -13.68
CA PRO A 249 13.13 -14.41 -14.16
C PRO A 249 13.34 -12.92 -14.42
N TRP A 250 14.50 -12.40 -14.01
CA TRP A 250 14.92 -11.06 -14.37
C TRP A 250 15.03 -10.96 -15.89
N ASP A 251 14.52 -9.86 -16.42
CA ASP A 251 14.74 -9.45 -17.80
C ASP A 251 15.08 -7.95 -17.77
N GLU A 252 16.16 -7.55 -18.45
CA GLU A 252 16.58 -6.14 -18.51
C GLU A 252 15.51 -5.26 -19.16
N THR A 253 14.56 -5.86 -19.89
CA THR A 253 13.34 -5.18 -20.37
C THR A 253 12.46 -4.63 -19.25
N TRP A 254 12.75 -4.92 -17.98
CA TRP A 254 12.05 -4.32 -16.84
C TRP A 254 12.59 -2.93 -16.52
N LEU A 255 13.83 -2.59 -16.89
CA LEU A 255 14.40 -1.27 -16.60
C LEU A 255 13.48 -0.14 -17.12
N PRO A 256 13.03 -0.13 -18.38
CA PRO A 256 12.15 0.93 -18.88
C PRO A 256 10.79 1.03 -18.16
N LEU A 257 10.28 -0.03 -17.53
CA LEU A 257 9.03 0.01 -16.75
C LEU A 257 9.14 0.95 -15.54
N PHE A 258 10.35 1.07 -15.00
CA PHE A 258 10.66 1.97 -13.91
C PHE A 258 11.23 3.30 -14.43
N GLU A 259 11.43 3.48 -15.74
CA GLU A 259 11.96 4.72 -16.32
C GLU A 259 13.28 5.28 -15.70
N PRO A 260 14.24 4.48 -15.17
CA PRO A 260 15.57 4.98 -14.82
C PRO A 260 16.42 5.28 -16.06
N ILE A 261 15.89 4.93 -17.24
CA ILE A 261 16.43 5.06 -18.59
C ILE A 261 15.27 5.42 -19.53
N LYS A 262 15.55 6.05 -20.68
CA LYS A 262 14.54 6.21 -21.74
C LYS A 262 14.78 5.19 -22.85
N ALA A 263 13.79 4.34 -23.10
CA ALA A 263 13.78 3.50 -24.29
C ALA A 263 13.20 4.27 -25.50
N PRO A 264 13.70 4.06 -26.72
CA PRO A 264 13.10 4.64 -27.91
C PRO A 264 11.64 4.18 -28.06
N PRO A 265 10.76 4.99 -28.67
CA PRO A 265 9.38 4.59 -28.89
C PRO A 265 9.34 3.33 -29.76
N HIS A 266 8.77 2.24 -29.23
CA HIS A 266 8.48 1.01 -29.98
C HIS A 266 6.97 0.87 -30.20
N SER A 267 6.58 0.25 -31.32
CA SER A 267 5.18 -0.08 -31.60
C SER A 267 4.67 -1.13 -30.62
N MET A 268 3.61 -0.82 -29.86
CA MET A 268 3.02 -1.68 -28.83
C MET A 268 2.90 -3.16 -29.27
N ARG A 269 3.91 -3.99 -28.95
CA ARG A 269 3.77 -5.44 -28.95
C ARG A 269 3.98 -5.95 -27.53
N SER A 270 3.05 -6.80 -27.09
CA SER A 270 3.14 -7.52 -25.83
C SER A 270 4.08 -8.71 -26.03
N GLY A 271 5.25 -8.71 -25.39
CA GLY A 271 6.22 -9.82 -25.45
C GLY A 271 7.69 -9.38 -25.36
N PRO A 272 8.64 -10.34 -25.31
CA PRO A 272 10.07 -10.04 -25.33
C PRO A 272 10.43 -9.21 -26.58
N GLY A 273 11.16 -8.10 -26.38
CA GLY A 273 11.45 -7.09 -27.41
C GLY A 273 10.66 -5.77 -27.28
N ARG A 274 9.80 -5.64 -26.26
CA ARG A 274 8.95 -4.45 -26.01
C ARG A 274 9.68 -3.11 -25.89
N TYR A 275 10.95 -3.10 -25.54
CA TYR A 275 11.69 -1.85 -25.32
C TYR A 275 12.88 -1.68 -26.26
N GLY A 276 12.89 -2.44 -27.37
CA GLY A 276 13.89 -2.33 -28.42
C GLY A 276 15.29 -2.77 -27.98
N ASP A 277 16.28 -2.33 -28.73
CA ASP A 277 17.71 -2.61 -28.54
C ASP A 277 18.27 -1.81 -27.34
N PRO A 278 18.79 -2.48 -26.28
CA PRO A 278 19.36 -1.81 -25.12
C PRO A 278 20.52 -0.85 -25.40
N SER A 279 21.20 -1.00 -26.55
CA SER A 279 22.26 -0.06 -26.98
C SER A 279 21.73 1.31 -27.38
N LYS A 280 20.40 1.44 -27.59
CA LYS A 280 19.74 2.69 -27.98
C LYS A 280 19.05 3.40 -26.80
N TRP A 281 19.23 2.90 -25.58
CA TRP A 281 18.64 3.50 -24.39
C TRP A 281 19.44 4.72 -23.96
N GLU A 282 18.72 5.80 -23.62
CA GLU A 282 19.32 6.96 -22.97
C GLU A 282 19.44 6.62 -21.49
N TYR A 283 20.68 6.54 -21.00
CA TYR A 283 20.97 6.33 -19.59
C TYR A 283 20.74 7.63 -18.83
#